data_AF-A0A0H3BZA9-F1
#
_entry.id   AF-A0A0H3BZA9-F1
#
_cell.length_a   1.000
_cell.length_b   1.000
_cell.length_c   1.000
_cell.angle_alpha   90.00
_cell.angle_beta   90.00
_cell.angle_gamma   90.00
#
_symmetry.space_group_name_H-M   'P 1'
#
loop_
_entity.id
_entity.type
_entity.pdbx_description
1 polymer ?
#
loop_
_entity_poly.entity_id
_entity_poly.type
_entity_poly.pdbx_seq_one_letter_code
_entity_poly.pdbx_strand_id
1 'polypeptide(L)'
;MGGYLPTRSVGRASRRHCTFFLTLANGIREDYFLKVFSKLCNVCGGGFESSSNVSKYCSDKCRRQSIRTRQNHYMKQKRKLNNSKKRTKQLPFANTNLKKRLDIEYIDPYKKKMDRALKKKDWETYYRLYQQQILDNEKEWGFTGIHIVNGIEVHDEDFVESVLKTLE
;
A
#
# COMPACT_ATOMS: atom_id res chain seq x y z
N MET A 1 -21.03 -35.30 35.33
CA MET A 1 -20.86 -33.86 35.05
C MET A 1 -19.62 -33.69 34.18
N GLY A 2 -19.59 -33.28 32.91
CA GLY A 2 -20.60 -32.97 31.92
C GLY A 2 -19.91 -33.09 30.56
N GLY A 3 -20.50 -33.85 29.63
CA GLY A 3 -19.95 -34.06 28.28
C GLY A 3 -20.40 -32.95 27.34
N TYR A 4 -19.46 -32.32 26.63
CA TYR A 4 -19.76 -31.36 25.58
C TYR A 4 -20.25 -32.09 24.32
N LEU A 5 -21.50 -31.87 23.95
CA LEU A 5 -22.07 -32.30 22.67
C LEU A 5 -21.51 -31.45 21.52
N PRO A 6 -21.14 -32.04 20.37
CA PRO A 6 -20.72 -31.27 19.20
C PRO A 6 -21.90 -30.50 18.61
N THR A 7 -21.69 -29.22 18.31
CA THR A 7 -22.67 -28.36 17.66
C THR A 7 -22.99 -28.89 16.26
N ARG A 8 -24.21 -29.39 16.09
CA ARG A 8 -24.78 -29.70 14.76
C ARG A 8 -24.74 -28.45 13.90
N SER A 9 -23.84 -28.40 12.94
CA SER A 9 -23.89 -27.42 11.86
C SER A 9 -25.16 -27.66 11.05
N VAL A 10 -26.17 -26.81 11.25
CA VAL A 10 -27.40 -26.81 10.46
C VAL A 10 -27.02 -26.42 9.04
N GLY A 11 -26.90 -27.43 8.16
CA GLY A 11 -26.79 -27.21 6.73
C GLY A 11 -28.03 -26.45 6.27
N ARG A 12 -27.87 -25.20 5.82
CA ARG A 12 -28.90 -24.47 5.09
C ARG A 12 -29.16 -25.23 3.78
N ALA A 13 -30.10 -26.16 3.81
CA ALA A 13 -30.72 -26.67 2.60
C ALA A 13 -31.42 -25.48 1.94
N SER A 14 -30.80 -24.96 0.89
CA SER A 14 -31.43 -24.02 -0.03
C SER A 14 -32.71 -24.67 -0.57
N ARG A 15 -33.87 -24.33 0.00
CA ARG A 15 -35.18 -24.62 -0.60
C ARG A 15 -35.29 -23.85 -1.91
N ARG A 16 -34.64 -24.37 -2.96
CA ARG A 16 -35.06 -24.07 -4.33
C ARG A 16 -36.40 -24.74 -4.45
N HIS A 17 -37.47 -23.94 -4.43
CA HIS A 17 -38.80 -24.39 -4.76
C HIS A 17 -38.71 -25.09 -6.12
N CYS A 18 -38.74 -26.42 -6.11
CA CYS A 18 -38.76 -27.22 -7.32
C CYS A 18 -40.23 -27.22 -7.76
N THR A 19 -40.58 -26.33 -8.68
CA THR A 19 -41.93 -26.24 -9.27
C THR A 19 -42.31 -27.45 -10.11
N PHE A 20 -41.43 -28.47 -10.17
CA PHE A 20 -41.59 -29.64 -11.02
C PHE A 20 -42.72 -30.59 -10.59
N PHE A 21 -43.19 -30.51 -9.34
CA PHE A 21 -44.23 -31.42 -8.82
C PHE A 21 -45.67 -30.91 -8.97
N LEU A 22 -45.90 -29.68 -9.47
CA LEU A 22 -47.25 -29.10 -9.56
C LEU A 22 -47.99 -29.40 -10.87
N THR A 23 -47.36 -30.07 -11.83
CA THR A 23 -47.95 -30.32 -13.17
C THR A 23 -48.71 -31.65 -13.30
N LEU A 24 -48.73 -32.50 -12.26
CA LEU A 24 -49.42 -33.80 -12.31
C LEU A 24 -50.93 -33.73 -11.99
N ALA A 25 -51.50 -32.55 -11.76
CA ALA A 25 -52.92 -32.40 -11.41
C ALA A 25 -53.86 -32.20 -12.61
N ASN A 26 -53.36 -31.83 -13.80
CA ASN A 26 -54.21 -31.52 -14.95
C ASN A 26 -53.77 -32.31 -16.18
N GLY A 27 -54.58 -33.30 -16.54
CA GLY A 27 -54.40 -34.19 -17.70
C GLY A 27 -54.46 -33.46 -19.04
N ILE A 28 -53.36 -32.82 -19.42
CA ILE A 28 -53.14 -32.30 -20.76
C ILE A 28 -51.95 -33.06 -21.34
N ARG A 29 -52.24 -34.07 -22.17
CA ARG A 29 -51.28 -34.62 -23.14
C ARG A 29 -51.07 -33.54 -24.21
N GLU A 30 -50.18 -32.62 -23.95
CA GLU A 30 -49.55 -31.86 -25.03
C GLU A 30 -48.20 -32.50 -25.29
N ASP A 31 -47.97 -32.84 -26.56
CA ASP A 31 -46.70 -33.35 -27.05
C ASP A 31 -45.67 -32.22 -26.95
N TYR A 32 -45.07 -32.07 -25.76
CA TYR A 32 -44.04 -31.08 -25.51
C TYR A 32 -42.86 -31.36 -26.43
N PHE A 33 -42.78 -30.60 -27.53
CA PHE A 33 -41.66 -30.60 -28.46
C PHE A 33 -40.42 -30.10 -27.70
N LEU A 34 -39.73 -31.01 -27.01
CA LEU A 34 -38.51 -30.75 -26.28
C LEU A 34 -37.47 -30.24 -27.27
N LYS A 35 -37.15 -28.95 -27.22
CA LYS A 35 -36.07 -28.37 -28.02
C LYS A 35 -34.75 -29.04 -27.61
N VAL A 36 -34.24 -29.89 -28.49
CA VAL A 36 -32.93 -30.52 -28.36
C VAL A 36 -31.90 -29.64 -29.06
N PHE A 37 -30.80 -29.36 -28.37
CA PHE A 37 -29.68 -28.58 -28.90
C PHE A 37 -28.47 -29.50 -29.10
N SER A 38 -28.00 -29.62 -30.34
CA SER A 38 -26.75 -30.32 -30.68
C SER A 38 -25.55 -29.38 -30.52
N LYS A 39 -24.56 -29.80 -29.72
CA LYS A 39 -23.40 -28.96 -29.33
C LYS A 39 -22.13 -29.77 -29.18
N LEU A 40 -20.98 -29.09 -29.22
CA LEU A 40 -19.68 -29.68 -28.92
C LEU A 40 -19.30 -29.45 -27.45
N CYS A 41 -18.71 -30.47 -26.82
CA CYS A 41 -18.23 -30.36 -25.44
C CYS A 41 -16.93 -29.58 -25.35
N ASN A 42 -16.87 -28.60 -24.44
CA ASN A 42 -15.67 -27.77 -24.22
C ASN A 42 -14.45 -28.52 -23.65
N VAL A 43 -14.56 -29.81 -23.32
CA VAL A 43 -13.47 -30.60 -22.71
C VAL A 43 -12.96 -31.68 -23.64
N CYS A 44 -13.86 -32.48 -24.24
CA CYS A 44 -13.48 -33.56 -25.13
C CYS A 44 -13.74 -33.28 -26.61
N GLY A 45 -14.42 -32.18 -26.95
CA GLY A 45 -14.81 -31.87 -28.33
C GLY A 45 -15.94 -32.73 -28.89
N GLY A 46 -16.40 -33.77 -28.17
CA GLY A 46 -17.46 -34.65 -28.63
C GLY A 46 -18.80 -33.93 -28.78
N GLY A 47 -19.53 -34.27 -29.84
CA GLY A 47 -20.92 -33.84 -30.06
C GLY A 47 -21.85 -34.45 -29.02
N PHE A 48 -22.78 -33.65 -28.49
CA PHE A 48 -23.81 -34.10 -27.57
C PHE A 48 -25.10 -33.30 -27.73
N GLU A 49 -26.19 -33.93 -27.35
CA GLU A 49 -27.52 -33.34 -27.34
C GLU A 49 -27.89 -32.89 -25.93
N SER A 50 -28.53 -31.73 -25.82
CA SER A 50 -29.00 -31.23 -24.53
C SER A 50 -30.35 -30.57 -24.66
N SER A 51 -31.20 -30.71 -23.64
CA SER A 51 -32.44 -29.94 -23.49
C SER A 51 -32.19 -28.47 -23.12
N SER A 52 -30.97 -28.11 -22.71
CA SER A 52 -30.64 -26.74 -22.28
C SER A 52 -29.65 -26.05 -23.22
N ASN A 53 -29.99 -24.82 -23.59
CA ASN A 53 -29.11 -23.97 -24.38
C ASN A 53 -27.86 -23.48 -23.57
N VAL A 54 -27.78 -23.74 -22.27
CA VAL A 54 -26.64 -23.29 -21.44
C VAL A 54 -25.64 -24.43 -21.17
N SER A 55 -25.98 -25.67 -21.53
CA SER A 55 -25.11 -26.84 -21.35
C SER A 55 -23.83 -26.72 -22.18
N LYS A 56 -22.68 -26.91 -21.51
CA LYS A 56 -21.32 -26.77 -22.10
C LYS A 56 -20.55 -28.09 -22.17
N TYR A 57 -21.05 -29.13 -21.53
CA TYR A 57 -20.34 -30.39 -21.36
C TYR A 57 -21.28 -31.55 -21.65
N CYS A 58 -20.75 -32.57 -22.34
CA CYS A 58 -21.49 -33.79 -22.65
C CYS A 58 -21.77 -34.68 -21.44
N SER A 59 -20.99 -34.53 -20.36
CA SER A 59 -21.07 -35.38 -19.17
C SER A 59 -20.59 -34.66 -17.91
N ASP A 60 -21.03 -35.19 -16.76
CA ASP A 60 -20.53 -34.74 -15.45
C ASP A 60 -19.03 -34.96 -15.29
N LYS A 61 -18.46 -35.99 -15.94
CA LYS A 61 -17.01 -36.22 -15.95
C LYS A 61 -16.28 -35.04 -16.59
N CYS A 62 -16.72 -34.61 -17.78
CA CYS A 62 -16.17 -33.45 -18.48
C CYS A 62 -16.38 -32.16 -17.67
N ARG A 63 -17.56 -31.98 -17.06
CA ARG A 63 -17.83 -30.84 -16.18
C ARG A 63 -16.87 -30.76 -15.00
N ARG A 64 -16.66 -31.88 -14.29
CA ARG A 64 -15.72 -31.95 -13.15
C ARG A 64 -14.28 -31.71 -13.58
N GLN A 65 -13.89 -32.22 -14.75
CA GLN A 65 -12.56 -31.98 -15.33
C GLN A 65 -12.34 -30.48 -15.60
N SER A 66 -13.30 -29.81 -16.24
CA SER A 66 -13.22 -28.36 -16.49
C SER A 66 -13.11 -27.55 -15.19
N ILE A 67 -13.89 -27.90 -14.17
CA ILE A 67 -13.85 -27.26 -12.84
C ILE A 67 -12.47 -27.46 -12.20
N ARG A 68 -11.93 -28.69 -12.23
CA ARG A 68 -10.60 -29.00 -11.69
C ARG A 68 -9.50 -28.21 -12.40
N THR A 69 -9.53 -28.15 -13.73
CA THR A 69 -8.55 -27.38 -14.52
C THR A 69 -8.62 -25.89 -14.19
N ARG A 70 -9.83 -25.33 -14.10
CA ARG A 70 -10.04 -23.92 -13.71
C ARG A 70 -9.51 -23.65 -12.30
N GLN A 71 -9.80 -24.53 -11.35
CA GLN A 71 -9.34 -24.39 -9.97
C GLN A 71 -7.81 -24.48 -9.89
N ASN A 72 -7.19 -25.41 -10.59
CA ASN A 72 -5.73 -25.55 -10.65
C ASN A 72 -5.07 -24.29 -11.22
N HIS A 73 -5.62 -23.75 -12.31
CA HIS A 73 -5.14 -22.49 -12.90
C HIS A 73 -5.27 -21.33 -11.91
N TYR A 74 -6.44 -21.16 -11.28
CA TYR A 74 -6.68 -20.13 -10.27
C TYR A 74 -5.68 -20.24 -9.10
N MET A 75 -5.47 -21.44 -8.56
CA MET A 75 -4.54 -21.66 -7.46
C MET A 75 -3.09 -21.39 -7.87
N LYS A 76 -2.69 -21.70 -9.12
CA LYS A 76 -1.36 -21.34 -9.66
C LYS A 76 -1.18 -19.82 -9.71
N GLN A 77 -2.17 -19.07 -10.19
CA GLN A 77 -2.12 -17.61 -10.22
C GLN A 77 -2.09 -17.01 -8.81
N LYS A 78 -2.90 -17.54 -7.88
CA LYS A 78 -2.91 -17.12 -6.47
C LYS A 78 -1.55 -17.35 -5.79
N ARG A 79 -0.88 -18.48 -6.05
CA ARG A 79 0.48 -18.75 -5.55
C ARG A 79 1.50 -17.74 -6.10
N LYS A 80 1.46 -17.44 -7.40
CA LYS A 80 2.32 -16.43 -8.03
C LYS A 80 2.11 -15.05 -7.39
N LEU A 81 0.86 -14.64 -7.21
CA LEU A 81 0.50 -13.36 -6.57
C LEU A 81 0.95 -13.30 -5.11
N ASN A 82 0.82 -14.39 -4.36
CA ASN A 82 1.29 -14.43 -2.98
C ASN A 82 2.82 -14.37 -2.89
N ASN A 83 3.54 -15.04 -3.80
CA ASN A 83 4.99 -14.96 -3.88
C ASN A 83 5.46 -13.56 -4.28
N SER A 84 4.81 -12.90 -5.24
CA SER A 84 5.15 -11.50 -5.58
C SER A 84 4.90 -10.57 -4.39
N LYS A 85 3.76 -10.68 -3.71
CA LYS A 85 3.45 -9.92 -2.48
C LYS A 85 4.46 -10.17 -1.36
N LYS A 86 4.94 -11.41 -1.18
CA LYS A 86 6.00 -11.72 -0.22
C LYS A 86 7.31 -11.04 -0.61
N ARG A 87 7.71 -11.08 -1.88
CA ARG A 87 8.91 -10.41 -2.39
C ARG A 87 8.83 -8.89 -2.22
N THR A 88 7.67 -8.28 -2.48
CA THR A 88 7.49 -6.83 -2.30
C THR A 88 7.45 -6.43 -0.84
N LYS A 89 6.87 -7.24 0.05
CA LYS A 89 6.89 -7.00 1.51
C LYS A 89 8.24 -7.28 2.16
N GLN A 90 9.05 -8.16 1.56
CA GLN A 90 10.41 -8.44 1.98
C GLN A 90 11.45 -7.55 1.30
N LEU A 91 11.07 -6.54 0.51
CA LEU A 91 12.00 -5.46 0.23
C LEU A 91 12.26 -4.77 1.56
N PRO A 92 13.46 -4.91 2.15
CA PRO A 92 13.74 -4.29 3.42
C PRO A 92 13.57 -2.78 3.26
N PHE A 93 12.90 -2.14 4.22
CA PHE A 93 12.94 -0.68 4.38
C PHE A 93 14.39 -0.18 4.42
N ALA A 94 15.30 -1.03 4.88
CA ALA A 94 16.73 -0.80 4.84
C ALA A 94 17.34 -1.41 3.58
N ASN A 95 17.36 -0.65 2.48
CA ASN A 95 18.52 -0.75 1.60
C ASN A 95 19.70 -0.16 2.38
N THR A 96 20.37 -0.99 3.20
CA THR A 96 21.59 -0.65 3.95
C THR A 96 22.75 -0.24 3.03
N ASN A 97 22.56 -0.35 1.72
CA ASN A 97 23.46 0.16 0.67
C ASN A 97 22.98 1.46 0.02
N LEU A 98 22.08 2.23 0.64
CA LEU A 98 22.24 3.70 0.65
C LEU A 98 23.53 4.03 1.40
N LYS A 99 24.65 3.53 0.87
CA LYS A 99 25.98 4.06 1.09
C LYS A 99 25.81 5.54 0.82
N LYS A 100 25.86 6.31 1.90
CA LYS A 100 26.38 7.66 1.92
C LYS A 100 25.93 8.39 0.65
N ARG A 101 24.68 8.87 0.62
CA ARG A 101 24.53 10.21 0.03
C ARG A 101 25.64 10.98 0.72
N LEU A 102 26.64 11.41 -0.05
CA LEU A 102 27.70 12.23 0.49
C LEU A 102 26.93 13.28 1.27
N ASP A 103 27.01 13.21 2.60
CA ASP A 103 26.60 14.32 3.41
C ASP A 103 27.49 15.41 2.84
N ILE A 104 26.90 16.27 2.02
CA ILE A 104 27.59 17.45 1.54
C ILE A 104 27.81 18.17 2.85
N GLU A 105 28.99 17.95 3.43
CA GLU A 105 29.38 18.52 4.69
C GLU A 105 29.50 20.00 4.38
N TYR A 106 28.40 20.72 4.56
CA TYR A 106 28.40 22.17 4.50
C TYR A 106 29.29 22.62 5.64
N ILE A 107 30.54 22.91 5.30
CA ILE A 107 31.53 23.40 6.22
C ILE A 107 31.26 24.89 6.37
N ASP A 108 30.42 25.22 7.35
CA ASP A 108 30.19 26.60 7.78
C ASP A 108 31.52 27.20 8.29
N PRO A 109 32.07 28.23 7.61
CA PRO A 109 33.34 28.86 7.98
C PRO A 109 33.32 29.52 9.38
N TYR A 110 32.14 29.93 9.84
CA TYR A 110 31.93 30.65 11.10
C TYR A 110 31.74 29.70 12.28
N LYS A 111 31.05 28.58 12.07
CA LYS A 111 30.69 27.60 13.11
C LYS A 111 31.87 27.19 14.00
N LYS A 112 33.00 26.77 13.41
CA LYS A 112 34.17 26.33 14.19
C LYS A 112 34.80 27.46 15.02
N LYS A 113 34.66 28.73 14.62
CA LYS A 113 35.17 29.89 15.38
C LYS A 113 34.18 30.26 16.49
N MET A 114 32.88 30.24 16.20
CA MET A 114 31.81 30.48 17.17
C MET A 114 31.79 29.42 18.28
N ASP A 115 31.92 28.13 17.95
CA ASP A 115 32.01 27.05 18.94
C ASP A 115 33.19 27.23 19.90
N ARG A 116 34.32 27.76 19.38
CA ARG A 116 35.49 28.09 20.20
C ARG A 116 35.22 29.28 21.13
N ALA A 117 34.53 30.31 20.66
CA ALA A 117 34.13 31.46 21.48
C ALA A 117 33.16 31.03 22.58
N LEU A 118 32.16 30.21 22.23
CA LEU A 118 31.19 29.64 23.17
C LEU A 118 31.86 28.81 24.26
N LYS A 119 32.82 27.95 23.89
CA LYS A 119 33.60 27.15 24.85
C LYS A 119 34.42 28.01 25.82
N LYS A 120 34.91 29.16 25.35
CA LYS A 120 35.63 30.15 26.18
C LYS A 120 34.69 31.10 26.93
N LYS A 121 33.38 31.04 26.69
CA LYS A 121 32.37 31.99 27.16
C LYS A 121 32.67 33.44 26.75
N ASP A 122 33.28 33.59 25.57
CA ASP A 122 33.58 34.88 24.96
C ASP A 122 32.39 35.30 24.08
N TRP A 123 31.40 35.94 24.71
CA TRP A 123 30.14 36.31 24.07
C TRP A 123 30.30 37.41 23.04
N GLU A 124 31.22 38.35 23.27
CA GLU A 124 31.48 39.46 22.34
C GLU A 124 31.98 38.91 20.99
N THR A 125 32.99 38.05 21.02
CA THR A 125 33.51 37.39 19.82
C THR A 125 32.44 36.52 19.15
N TYR A 126 31.58 35.85 19.94
CA TYR A 126 30.50 35.03 19.42
C TYR A 126 29.49 35.85 18.61
N TYR A 127 28.97 36.95 19.16
CA TYR A 127 27.95 37.77 18.49
C TYR A 127 28.51 38.57 17.31
N ARG A 128 29.78 39.01 17.37
CA ARG A 128 30.46 39.59 16.20
C ARG A 128 30.52 38.61 15.02
N LEU A 129 30.92 37.36 15.29
CA LEU A 129 30.98 36.31 14.26
C LEU A 129 29.59 35.94 13.74
N TYR A 130 28.58 35.93 14.62
CA TYR A 130 27.19 35.69 14.24
C TYR A 130 26.66 36.77 13.30
N GLN A 131 26.87 38.05 13.63
CA GLN A 131 26.47 39.18 12.78
C GLN A 131 27.13 39.10 11.39
N GLN A 132 28.44 38.84 11.34
CA GLN A 132 29.18 38.66 10.08
C GLN A 132 28.63 37.50 9.24
N GLN A 133 28.30 36.37 9.86
CA GLN A 133 27.74 35.23 9.17
C GLN A 133 26.42 35.57 8.47
N ILE A 134 25.52 36.30 9.16
CA ILE A 134 24.25 36.72 8.59
C ILE A 134 24.47 37.70 7.43
N LEU A 135 25.29 38.74 7.63
CA LEU A 135 25.57 39.75 6.60
C LEU A 135 26.21 39.15 5.35
N ASP A 136 27.15 38.21 5.50
CA ASP A 136 27.79 37.54 4.37
C ASP A 136 26.82 36.65 3.60
N ASN A 137 25.95 35.91 4.30
CA ASN A 137 24.91 35.10 3.66
C ASN A 137 23.94 36.00 2.89
N GLU A 138 23.43 37.07 3.52
CA GLU A 138 22.52 38.00 2.87
C GLU A 138 23.12 38.64 1.62
N LYS A 139 24.40 39.00 1.69
CA LYS A 139 25.17 39.52 0.56
C LYS A 139 25.36 38.48 -0.55
N GLU A 140 25.63 37.22 -0.21
CA GLU A 140 25.80 36.13 -1.19
C GLU A 140 24.49 35.82 -1.92
N TRP A 141 23.37 35.79 -1.20
CA TRP A 141 22.06 35.42 -1.73
C TRP A 141 21.24 36.62 -2.22
N GLY A 142 21.70 37.85 -1.99
CA GLY A 142 21.06 39.09 -2.44
C GLY A 142 19.70 39.35 -1.77
N PHE A 143 19.52 38.89 -0.53
CA PHE A 143 18.29 39.02 0.23
C PHE A 143 18.58 39.54 1.63
N THR A 144 17.79 40.52 2.09
CA THR A 144 17.86 41.06 3.46
C THR A 144 16.74 40.48 4.31
N GLY A 145 17.09 39.71 5.34
CA GLY A 145 16.16 39.13 6.30
C GLY A 145 16.04 39.97 7.57
N ILE A 146 14.93 39.80 8.29
CA ILE A 146 14.79 40.35 9.64
C ILE A 146 15.34 39.33 10.61
N HIS A 147 16.47 39.64 11.23
CA HIS A 147 17.14 38.80 12.22
C HIS A 147 17.13 39.51 13.58
N ILE A 148 16.45 38.94 14.57
CA ILE A 148 16.28 39.53 15.90
C ILE A 148 16.86 38.60 16.95
N VAL A 149 17.75 39.11 17.81
CA VAL A 149 18.31 38.41 18.96
C VAL A 149 18.01 39.22 20.21
N ASN A 150 17.32 38.63 21.19
CA ASN A 150 16.91 39.31 22.43
C ASN A 150 16.15 40.64 22.20
N GLY A 151 15.43 40.76 21.08
CA GLY A 151 14.70 41.99 20.72
C GLY A 151 15.53 43.05 20.00
N ILE A 152 16.81 42.78 19.70
CA ILE A 152 17.74 43.68 19.00
C ILE A 152 17.96 43.15 17.58
N GLU A 153 17.94 44.04 16.59
CA GLU A 153 18.10 43.67 15.18
C GLU A 153 19.59 43.49 14.82
N VAL A 154 19.91 42.44 14.07
CA VAL A 154 21.29 42.09 13.69
C VAL A 154 21.94 43.14 12.77
N HIS A 155 21.13 43.93 12.07
CA HIS A 155 21.59 45.00 11.18
C HIS A 155 21.96 46.30 11.90
N ASP A 156 21.67 46.40 13.20
CA ASP A 156 22.04 47.57 13.99
C ASP A 156 23.56 47.67 14.18
N GLU A 157 24.12 48.88 14.07
CA GLU A 157 25.56 49.13 14.26
C GLU A 157 26.02 48.74 15.68
N ASP A 158 25.14 48.95 16.67
CA ASP A 158 25.39 48.66 18.09
C ASP A 158 24.89 47.28 18.53
N PHE A 159 24.59 46.38 17.57
CA PHE A 159 23.99 45.06 17.83
C PHE A 159 24.73 44.28 18.92
N VAL A 160 26.05 44.15 18.79
CA VAL A 160 26.86 43.33 19.71
C VAL A 160 26.83 43.90 21.13
N GLU A 161 27.04 45.21 21.28
CA GLU A 161 27.07 45.86 22.59
C GLU A 161 25.69 45.80 23.27
N SER A 162 24.63 46.00 22.49
CA SER A 162 23.26 45.95 22.98
C SER A 162 22.90 44.54 23.45
N VAL A 163 23.31 43.49 22.71
CA VAL A 163 23.05 42.10 23.12
C VAL A 163 23.83 41.74 24.38
N LEU A 164 25.09 42.17 24.51
CA LEU A 164 25.88 41.92 25.71
C LEU A 164 25.24 42.54 26.96
N LYS A 165 24.71 43.76 26.87
CA LYS A 165 23.96 44.40 27.97
C LYS A 165 22.72 43.63 28.41
N THR A 166 22.13 42.81 27.54
CA THR A 166 20.97 41.95 27.90
C THR A 166 21.36 40.66 28.61
N LEU A 167 22.65 40.29 28.58
CA LEU A 167 23.18 39.06 29.17
C LEU A 167 23.87 39.29 30.53
N GLU A 168 24.13 40.56 30.86
CA GLU A 168 24.55 41.02 32.19
C GLU A 168 23.38 41.07 33.17
#